data_AF-A0A7V4G6Y5-F1
#
_entry.id   AF-A0A7V4G6Y5-F1
#
_cell.length_a   1.000
_cell.length_b   1.000
_cell.length_c   1.000
_cell.angle_alpha   90.00
_cell.angle_beta   90.00
_cell.angle_gamma   90.00
#
_symmetry.space_group_name_H-M   'P 1'
#
loop_
_entity.id
_entity.type
_entity.pdbx_description
1 polymer ?
#
loop_
_entity_poly.entity_id
_entity_poly.type
_entity_poly.pdbx_seq_one_letter_code
_entity_poly.pdbx_strand_id
1 'polypeptide(L)'
;MKYRPLMILGSGSDVGKSLVVAGLCRLFRQEGIRVAPFKAQNMALNSFITAEGGEMGRAQVVQALAAGLAPRVDMNPILLKPASQVGCQVIVQGR
;
A
#
# COMPACT_ATOMS: atom_id res chain seq x y z
N MET A 1 20.77 7.00 -5.51
CA MET A 1 20.31 5.83 -6.29
C MET A 1 19.15 6.26 -7.17
N LYS A 2 19.09 5.83 -8.44
CA LYS A 2 18.00 6.17 -9.37
C LYS A 2 16.93 5.08 -9.28
N TYR A 3 15.72 5.43 -8.85
CA TYR A 3 14.56 4.52 -8.87
C TYR A 3 13.91 4.53 -10.26
N ARG A 4 13.30 3.41 -10.65
CA ARG A 4 12.48 3.30 -11.87
C ARG A 4 11.01 3.14 -11.47
N PRO A 5 10.21 4.21 -11.43
CA PRO A 5 8.82 4.12 -11.04
C PRO A 5 8.00 3.38 -12.11
N LEU A 6 7.10 2.52 -11.65
CA LEU A 6 6.08 1.86 -12.49
C LEU A 6 4.71 2.15 -11.86
N MET A 7 3.86 2.87 -12.57
CA MET A 7 2.50 3.17 -12.12
C MET A 7 1.52 2.15 -12.69
N ILE A 8 0.67 1.60 -11.84
CA ILE A 8 -0.41 0.69 -12.23
C ILE A 8 -1.74 1.43 -12.17
N LEU A 9 -2.39 1.56 -13.31
CA LEU A 9 -3.67 2.25 -13.49
C LEU A 9 -4.79 1.25 -13.75
N GLY A 10 -6.04 1.69 -13.62
CA GLY A 10 -7.22 0.88 -13.95
C GLY A 10 -8.45 1.76 -14.13
N SER A 11 -9.48 1.21 -14.79
CA SER A 11 -10.69 1.93 -15.22
C SER A 11 -11.71 2.25 -14.13
N GLY A 12 -11.49 1.74 -12.90
CA GLY A 12 -12.37 1.99 -11.78
C GLY A 12 -11.80 1.45 -10.47
N SER A 13 -12.59 1.56 -9.39
CA SER A 13 -12.33 0.86 -8.13
C SER A 13 -12.52 -0.66 -8.32
N ASP A 14 -11.84 -1.46 -7.50
CA ASP A 14 -11.99 -2.94 -7.47
C ASP A 14 -11.69 -3.74 -8.74
N VAL A 15 -11.19 -3.11 -9.80
CA VAL A 15 -10.71 -3.79 -11.03
C VAL A 15 -9.41 -4.62 -10.86
N GLY A 16 -9.03 -4.96 -9.62
CA GLY A 16 -7.87 -5.83 -9.35
C GLY A 16 -6.50 -5.15 -9.27
N LYS A 17 -6.41 -3.81 -9.36
CA LYS A 17 -5.12 -3.06 -9.31
C LYS A 17 -4.21 -3.48 -8.16
N SER A 18 -4.76 -3.58 -6.94
CA SER A 18 -3.98 -3.92 -5.75
C SER A 18 -3.38 -5.33 -5.83
N LEU A 19 -4.12 -6.27 -6.43
CA LEU A 19 -3.68 -7.66 -6.61
C LEU A 19 -2.61 -7.75 -7.69
N VAL A 20 -2.78 -7.02 -8.81
CA VAL A 20 -1.75 -6.92 -9.86
C VAL A 20 -0.45 -6.36 -9.30
N VAL A 21 -0.51 -5.29 -8.50
CA VAL A 21 0.68 -4.72 -7.83
C VAL A 21 1.34 -5.75 -6.92
N ALA A 22 0.57 -6.53 -6.14
CA ALA A 22 1.13 -7.59 -5.29
C ALA A 22 1.80 -8.69 -6.14
N GLY A 23 1.18 -9.13 -7.24
CA GLY A 23 1.75 -10.09 -8.17
C GLY A 23 3.07 -9.61 -8.79
N LEU A 24 3.12 -8.35 -9.24
CA LEU A 24 4.34 -7.72 -9.76
C LEU A 24 5.43 -7.61 -8.69
N CYS A 25 5.06 -7.24 -7.46
CA CYS A 25 6.01 -7.22 -6.34
C CYS A 25 6.63 -8.60 -6.09
N ARG A 26 5.80 -9.65 -6.10
CA ARG A 26 6.28 -11.03 -5.94
C ARG A 26 7.18 -11.45 -7.10
N LEU A 27 6.77 -11.20 -8.34
CA LEU A 27 7.53 -11.53 -9.55
C LEU A 27 8.91 -10.85 -9.52
N PHE A 28 8.96 -9.53 -9.34
CA PHE A 28 10.22 -8.79 -9.29
C PHE A 28 11.13 -9.28 -8.16
N ARG A 29 10.57 -9.58 -6.99
CA ARG A 29 11.35 -10.16 -5.88
C ARG A 29 11.93 -11.53 -6.22
N GLN A 30 11.21 -12.37 -6.95
CA GLN A 30 11.67 -13.70 -7.41
C GLN A 30 12.77 -13.58 -8.47
N GLU A 31 12.69 -12.57 -9.34
CA GLU A 31 13.71 -12.24 -10.35
C GLU A 31 14.95 -11.50 -9.76
N GLY A 32 15.05 -11.37 -8.44
CA GLY A 32 16.16 -10.66 -7.79
C GLY A 32 16.13 -9.13 -7.95
N ILE A 33 15.04 -8.57 -8.45
CA ILE A 33 14.86 -7.12 -8.62
C ILE A 33 14.36 -6.52 -7.30
N ARG A 34 15.06 -5.48 -6.82
CA ARG A 34 14.60 -4.71 -5.66
C ARG A 34 13.35 -3.91 -6.02
N VAL A 35 12.24 -4.22 -5.37
CA VAL A 35 10.94 -3.57 -5.54
C VAL A 35 10.38 -3.16 -4.19
N ALA A 36 9.66 -2.04 -4.14
CA ALA A 36 8.84 -1.66 -3.01
C ALA A 36 7.50 -1.13 -3.53
N PRO A 37 6.37 -1.47 -2.89
CA PRO A 37 5.08 -0.91 -3.25
C PRO A 37 4.94 0.51 -2.69
N PHE A 38 4.12 1.32 -3.36
CA PHE A 38 3.78 2.65 -2.88
C PHE A 38 2.36 3.03 -3.33
N LYS A 39 1.55 3.50 -2.39
CA LYS A 39 0.26 4.13 -2.67
C LYS A 39 0.11 5.34 -1.76
N ALA A 40 0.31 6.53 -2.34
CA ALA A 40 0.33 7.79 -1.60
C ALA A 40 -0.87 7.98 -0.67
N GLN A 41 -2.07 7.67 -1.16
CA GLN A 41 -3.30 7.71 -0.38
C GLN A 41 -4.11 6.43 -0.59
N ASN A 42 -4.52 5.81 0.51
CA ASN A 42 -5.47 4.70 0.51
C ASN A 42 -6.71 5.06 1.32
N MET A 43 -7.85 4.50 0.93
CA MET A 43 -9.11 4.64 1.66
C MET A 43 -9.59 3.24 2.04
N ALA A 44 -9.58 2.92 3.34
CA ALA A 44 -9.95 1.60 3.84
C ALA A 44 -10.33 1.69 5.31
N LEU A 45 -11.40 1.01 5.71
CA LEU A 45 -11.76 0.86 7.13
C LEU A 45 -10.84 -0.14 7.85
N ASN A 46 -10.42 -1.17 7.14
CA ASN A 46 -9.57 -2.24 7.65
C ASN A 46 -8.09 -1.90 7.44
N SER A 47 -7.37 -1.86 8.54
CA SER A 47 -5.94 -1.53 8.58
C SER A 47 -5.13 -2.63 9.28
N PHE A 48 -3.84 -2.37 9.37
CA PHE A 48 -2.83 -3.18 10.04
C PHE A 48 -1.93 -2.25 10.85
N ILE A 49 -1.52 -2.72 12.03
CA ILE A 49 -0.55 -2.03 12.88
C ILE A 49 0.83 -2.59 12.55
N THR A 50 1.72 -1.74 12.06
CA THR A 50 3.11 -2.11 11.78
C THR A 50 3.86 -2.45 13.07
N ALA A 51 5.05 -3.04 12.94
CA ALA A 51 5.90 -3.32 14.09
C ALA A 51 6.29 -2.05 14.88
N GLU A 52 6.24 -0.88 14.23
CA GLU A 52 6.52 0.44 14.83
C GLU A 52 5.25 1.09 15.43
N GLY A 53 4.11 0.39 15.42
CA GLY A 53 2.83 0.86 15.96
C GLY A 53 2.03 1.77 15.02
N GLY A 54 2.51 2.01 13.80
CA GLY A 54 1.84 2.86 12.82
C GLY A 54 0.73 2.13 12.07
N GLU A 55 -0.35 2.83 11.74
CA GLU A 55 -1.47 2.25 11.01
C GLU A 55 -1.31 2.38 9.47
N MET A 56 -1.54 1.29 8.73
CA MET A 56 -1.53 1.29 7.25
C MET A 56 -2.59 0.38 6.65
N GLY A 57 -2.99 0.63 5.41
CA GLY A 57 -4.02 -0.16 4.72
C GLY A 57 -3.56 -1.59 4.38
N ARG A 58 -4.43 -2.59 4.59
CA ARG A 58 -4.11 -4.02 4.36
C ARG A 58 -3.65 -4.35 2.94
N ALA A 59 -4.15 -3.64 1.93
CA ALA A 59 -3.70 -3.86 0.55
C ALA A 59 -2.20 -3.60 0.39
N GLN A 60 -1.67 -2.54 1.00
CA GLN A 60 -0.24 -2.22 0.96
C GLN A 60 0.58 -3.18 1.82
N VAL A 61 0.01 -3.70 2.92
CA VAL A 61 0.64 -4.77 3.71
C VAL A 61 0.89 -6.00 2.85
N VAL A 62 -0.14 -6.48 2.14
CA VAL A 62 0.00 -7.65 1.24
C VAL A 62 1.04 -7.38 0.16
N GLN A 63 1.06 -6.18 -0.42
CA GLN A 63 2.05 -5.79 -1.42
C GLN A 63 3.48 -5.76 -0.84
N ALA A 64 3.65 -5.28 0.40
CA ALA A 64 4.95 -5.26 1.07
C ALA A 64 5.47 -6.68 1.30
N LEU A 65 4.61 -7.56 1.80
CA LEU A 65 4.92 -8.97 2.01
C LEU A 65 5.23 -9.69 0.68
N ALA A 66 4.52 -9.34 -0.40
CA ALA A 66 4.81 -9.86 -1.73
C ALA A 66 6.19 -9.41 -2.24
N ALA A 67 6.59 -8.16 -1.96
CA ALA A 67 7.93 -7.66 -2.22
C ALA A 67 9.02 -8.27 -1.31
N GLY A 68 8.64 -9.04 -0.28
CA GLY A 68 9.56 -9.58 0.71
C GLY A 68 10.08 -8.52 1.69
N LEU A 69 9.29 -7.46 1.92
CA LEU A 69 9.60 -6.36 2.83
C LEU A 69 8.67 -6.38 4.04
N ALA A 70 9.17 -5.88 5.17
CA ALA A 70 8.32 -5.58 6.32
C ALA A 70 7.34 -4.45 5.94
N PRO A 71 6.06 -4.53 6.35
CA PRO A 71 5.11 -3.44 6.16
C PRO A 71 5.56 -2.16 6.88
N ARG A 72 5.61 -1.05 6.15
CA ARG A 72 6.02 0.27 6.64
C ARG A 72 5.03 1.33 6.16
N VAL A 73 4.79 2.34 7.00
CA VAL A 73 3.79 3.40 6.74
C VAL A 73 4.18 4.31 5.58
N ASP A 74 5.47 4.40 5.25
CA ASP A 74 5.96 5.12 4.06
C ASP A 74 5.42 4.56 2.73
N MET A 75 5.01 3.29 2.70
CA MET A 75 4.34 2.66 1.57
C MET A 75 2.88 3.11 1.41
N ASN A 76 2.27 3.62 2.49
CA ASN A 76 0.91 4.16 2.53
C ASN A 76 0.83 5.37 3.49
N PRO A 77 1.42 6.53 3.14
CA PRO A 77 1.62 7.61 4.09
C PRO A 77 0.32 8.33 4.49
N ILE A 78 -0.72 8.27 3.66
CA ILE A 78 -2.06 8.78 3.98
C ILE A 78 -3.06 7.63 3.93
N LEU A 79 -3.69 7.33 5.07
CA LEU A 79 -4.80 6.39 5.17
C LEU A 79 -6.07 7.15 5.58
N LEU A 80 -7.08 7.09 4.72
CA LEU A 80 -8.40 7.64 4.96
C LEU A 80 -9.32 6.54 5.46
N LYS A 81 -9.94 6.76 6.63
CA LYS A 81 -10.97 5.87 7.20
C LYS A 81 -12.29 6.63 7.22
N PRO A 82 -13.18 6.41 6.24
CA PRO A 82 -14.48 7.07 6.20
C PRO A 82 -15.26 6.78 7.50
N ALA A 83 -15.76 7.82 8.16
CA ALA A 83 -16.53 7.70 9.40
C ALA A 83 -18.01 8.05 9.20
N SER A 84 -18.33 8.87 8.20
CA SER A 84 -19.69 9.20 7.78
C SER A 84 -19.71 9.64 6.31
N GLN A 85 -20.86 10.12 5.84
CA GLN A 85 -21.00 10.67 4.48
C GLN A 85 -20.12 11.90 4.21
N VAL A 86 -19.79 12.67 5.26
CA VAL A 86 -19.00 13.91 5.16
C VAL A 86 -17.74 13.88 6.02
N GLY A 87 -17.59 12.87 6.89
CA GLY A 87 -16.51 12.76 7.85
C GLY A 87 -15.55 11.62 7.50
N CYS A 88 -14.25 11.87 7.68
CA CYS A 88 -13.19 10.90 7.48
C CYS A 88 -12.12 11.10 8.56
N GLN A 89 -11.69 10.02 9.21
CA GLN A 89 -10.46 10.04 9.98
C GLN A 89 -9.29 9.98 8.99
N VAL A 90 -8.36 10.93 9.15
CA VAL A 90 -7.16 11.02 8.33
C VAL A 90 -5.99 10.58 9.17
N ILE A 91 -5.35 9.50 8.75
CA ILE A 91 -4.15 8.97 9.38
C ILE A 91 -2.96 9.39 8.52
N VAL A 92 -2.03 10.12 9.11
CA VAL A 92 -0.83 10.67 8.48
C VAL A 92 0.38 9.99 9.07
N GLN A 93 1.15 9.29 8.24
CA GLN A 93 2.34 8.52 8.66
C GLN A 93 2.02 7.55 9.82
N GLY A 94 0.84 6.93 9.75
CA GLY A 94 0.36 5.95 10.73
C GLY A 94 -0.22 6.50 12.02
N ARG A 95 -0.53 7.81 12.11
CA ARG A 95 -1.14 8.46 13.28
C ARG A 95 -2.34 9.34 12.93
#